data_AF-A0A662ELT7-F1
#
_entry.id   AF-A0A662ELT7-F1
#
_cell.length_a   1.000
_cell.length_b   1.000
_cell.length_c   1.000
_cell.angle_alpha   90.00
_cell.angle_beta   90.00
_cell.angle_gamma   90.00
#
_symmetry.space_group_name_H-M   'P 1'
#
loop_
_entity.id
_entity.type
_entity.pdbx_description
1 polymer ?
#
loop_
_entity_poly.entity_id
_entity_poly.type
_entity_poly.pdbx_seq_one_letter_code
_entity_poly.pdbx_strand_id
1 'polypeptide(L)'
;MAKWWVAIGVGALALVLAFVLLPRGGQGPAEAGEISLAELEAEVIPPAGQETSYGIPLSWDNAQMFADWYYEVRLSPEEVRVLQRALRDIPTPCCDDTRITRCCCERSGLICNLVRSARGLAAWLIQRKGFDEEGVEAAVREWVKFAHRQYFLAVALAERGAKPSRYGLTTRGACYRDRCKLPMRQGGCGGMGDRVRI
;
A
#
# COMPACT_ATOMS: atom_id res chain seq x y z
N MET A 1 -24.52 67.16 -19.93
CA MET A 1 -24.06 65.79 -20.23
C MET A 1 -22.80 65.37 -19.46
N ALA A 2 -22.57 65.84 -18.22
CA ALA A 2 -21.31 65.58 -17.50
C ALA A 2 -21.47 64.95 -16.08
N LYS A 3 -22.70 64.65 -15.65
CA LYS A 3 -22.98 64.18 -14.27
C LYS A 3 -23.05 62.65 -14.10
N TRP A 4 -23.07 61.87 -15.19
CA TRP A 4 -23.19 60.40 -15.12
C TRP A 4 -21.86 59.64 -15.22
N TRP A 5 -20.80 60.28 -15.70
CA TRP A 5 -19.48 59.62 -15.84
C TRP A 5 -18.68 59.55 -14.53
N VAL A 6 -18.93 60.46 -13.57
CA VAL A 6 -18.21 60.49 -12.29
C VAL A 6 -18.67 59.36 -11.35
N ALA A 7 -19.93 58.94 -11.40
CA ALA A 7 -20.46 57.87 -10.56
C ALA A 7 -19.90 56.48 -10.95
N ILE A 8 -19.61 56.27 -12.23
CA ILE A 8 -19.05 54.99 -12.74
C ILE A 8 -17.57 54.87 -12.35
N GLY A 9 -16.81 55.97 -12.36
CA GLY A 9 -15.39 55.97 -11.99
C GLY A 9 -15.14 55.66 -10.50
N VAL A 10 -15.99 56.14 -9.60
CA VAL A 10 -15.86 55.89 -8.15
C VAL A 10 -16.30 54.47 -7.77
N GLY A 11 -17.33 53.93 -8.43
CA GLY A 11 -17.78 52.55 -8.20
C GLY A 11 -16.76 51.49 -8.63
N ALA A 12 -16.05 51.72 -9.74
CA ALA A 12 -15.01 50.80 -10.22
C ALA A 12 -13.77 50.79 -9.31
N LEU A 13 -13.39 51.94 -8.74
CA LEU A 13 -12.22 52.04 -7.85
C LEU A 13 -12.48 51.38 -6.48
N ALA A 14 -13.71 51.47 -5.95
CA ALA A 14 -14.10 50.82 -4.70
C ALA A 14 -14.15 49.28 -4.82
N LEU A 15 -14.54 48.74 -5.98
CA LEU A 15 -14.55 47.30 -6.25
C LEU A 15 -13.13 46.71 -6.39
N VAL A 16 -12.19 47.44 -6.98
CA VAL A 16 -10.79 47.00 -7.09
C VAL A 16 -10.08 47.07 -5.73
N LEU A 17 -10.34 48.08 -4.90
CA LEU A 17 -9.77 48.13 -3.54
C LEU A 17 -10.32 47.02 -2.64
N ALA A 18 -11.62 46.68 -2.76
CA ALA A 18 -12.19 45.56 -2.03
C ALA A 18 -11.57 44.22 -2.44
N PHE A 19 -11.21 44.05 -3.72
CA PHE A 19 -10.57 42.82 -4.22
C PHE A 19 -9.08 42.70 -3.83
N VAL A 20 -8.40 43.82 -3.59
CA VAL A 20 -7.00 43.86 -3.13
C VAL A 20 -6.86 43.77 -1.61
N LEU A 21 -7.88 44.23 -0.86
CA LEU A 21 -7.91 44.21 0.61
C LEU A 21 -8.69 43.04 1.21
N LEU A 22 -9.38 42.24 0.40
CA LEU A 22 -9.86 40.94 0.84
C LEU A 22 -8.63 40.11 1.24
N PRO A 23 -8.55 39.64 2.50
CA PRO A 23 -7.50 38.70 2.85
C PRO A 23 -7.62 37.56 1.85
N ARG A 24 -6.56 37.37 1.05
CA ARG A 24 -6.36 36.11 0.36
C ARG A 24 -6.35 35.09 1.48
N GLY A 25 -7.49 34.47 1.71
CA GLY A 25 -7.64 33.24 2.46
C GLY A 25 -6.86 32.20 1.68
N GLY A 26 -5.53 32.31 1.76
CA GLY A 26 -4.66 31.19 1.61
C GLY A 26 -5.12 30.24 2.69
N GLN A 27 -6.05 29.36 2.31
CA GLN A 27 -6.02 28.00 2.80
C GLN A 27 -4.64 27.47 2.38
N GLY A 28 -3.61 27.86 3.15
CA GLY A 28 -2.49 26.97 3.36
C GLY A 28 -3.10 25.63 3.76
N PRO A 29 -2.48 24.51 3.35
CA PRO A 29 -3.02 23.19 3.66
C PRO A 29 -3.36 23.21 5.14
N ALA A 30 -4.63 22.95 5.47
CA ALA A 30 -5.08 22.81 6.84
C ALA A 30 -4.00 21.97 7.55
N GLU A 31 -3.46 22.47 8.66
CA GLU A 31 -2.63 21.63 9.49
C GLU A 31 -3.51 20.45 9.89
N ALA A 32 -3.42 19.37 9.12
CA ALA A 32 -4.10 18.12 9.39
C ALA A 32 -3.72 17.79 10.82
N GLY A 33 -4.72 17.78 11.71
CA GLY A 33 -4.53 17.40 13.10
C GLY A 33 -3.66 16.15 13.16
N GLU A 34 -2.77 16.10 14.14
CA GLU A 34 -1.82 15.00 14.28
C GLU A 34 -2.56 13.66 14.22
N ILE A 35 -2.26 12.85 13.20
CA ILE A 35 -2.95 11.58 12.97
C ILE A 35 -2.38 10.59 13.97
N SER A 36 -3.23 10.04 14.83
CA SER A 36 -2.82 8.98 15.76
C SER A 36 -2.37 7.75 14.98
N LEU A 37 -1.09 7.39 15.08
CA LEU A 37 -0.55 6.18 14.43
C LEU A 37 -1.20 4.91 14.93
N ALA A 38 -1.55 4.85 16.22
CA ALA A 38 -2.14 3.66 16.82
C ALA A 38 -3.55 3.42 16.29
N GLU A 39 -4.36 4.48 16.15
CA GLU A 39 -5.70 4.41 15.57
C GLU A 39 -5.62 4.05 14.08
N LEU A 40 -4.71 4.69 13.34
CA LEU A 40 -4.48 4.38 11.94
C LEU A 40 -4.03 2.93 11.72
N GLU A 41 -3.18 2.41 12.61
CA GLU A 41 -2.73 1.02 12.55
C GLU A 41 -3.87 0.05 12.82
N ALA A 42 -4.69 0.30 13.83
CA ALA A 42 -5.87 -0.51 14.11
C ALA A 42 -6.89 -0.50 12.96
N GLU A 43 -6.97 0.61 12.21
CA GLU A 43 -7.85 0.74 11.05
C GLU A 43 -7.31 0.02 9.81
N VAL A 44 -6.02 0.19 9.50
CA VAL A 44 -5.46 -0.17 8.18
C VAL A 44 -4.75 -1.52 8.19
N ILE A 45 -4.18 -1.91 9.33
CA ILE A 45 -3.31 -3.07 9.43
C ILE A 45 -4.02 -4.19 10.20
N PRO A 46 -4.23 -5.36 9.56
CA PRO A 46 -4.74 -6.53 10.27
C PRO A 46 -3.85 -6.89 11.47
N PRO A 47 -4.41 -7.07 12.69
CA PRO A 47 -3.64 -7.49 13.86
C PRO A 47 -3.03 -8.90 13.69
N ALA A 48 -1.90 -9.12 14.36
CA ALA A 48 -1.34 -10.46 14.48
C ALA A 48 -2.30 -11.39 15.24
N GLY A 49 -2.39 -12.64 14.80
CA GLY A 49 -3.31 -13.64 15.35
C GLY A 49 -4.75 -13.50 14.89
N GLN A 50 -5.08 -12.53 14.01
CA GLN A 50 -6.41 -12.44 13.43
C GLN A 50 -6.74 -13.73 12.66
N GLU A 51 -7.90 -14.30 12.94
CA GLU A 51 -8.46 -15.41 12.17
C GLU A 51 -8.81 -14.96 10.75
N THR A 52 -8.49 -15.81 9.77
CA THR A 52 -8.66 -15.49 8.35
C THR A 52 -9.75 -16.34 7.74
N SER A 53 -10.32 -15.88 6.62
CA SER A 53 -11.32 -16.66 5.87
C SER A 53 -10.78 -18.01 5.38
N TYR A 54 -9.47 -18.17 5.34
CA TYR A 54 -8.80 -19.39 4.88
C TYR A 54 -8.30 -20.30 6.01
N GLY A 55 -8.61 -19.96 7.28
CA GLY A 55 -8.40 -20.82 8.44
C GLY A 55 -6.95 -20.92 8.93
N ILE A 56 -6.10 -19.94 8.57
CA ILE A 56 -4.73 -19.83 9.07
C ILE A 56 -4.58 -18.42 9.67
N PRO A 57 -4.34 -18.28 10.99
CA PRO A 57 -4.24 -16.97 11.62
C PRO A 57 -3.09 -16.13 11.06
N LEU A 58 -3.24 -14.80 11.03
CA LEU A 58 -2.17 -13.91 10.56
C LEU A 58 -0.95 -13.96 11.48
N SER A 59 0.11 -14.61 11.00
CA SER A 59 1.41 -14.67 11.68
C SER A 59 2.52 -14.62 10.64
N TRP A 60 3.60 -13.92 10.96
CA TRP A 60 4.79 -13.94 10.10
C TRP A 60 5.41 -15.33 10.01
N ASP A 61 5.16 -16.20 11.00
CA ASP A 61 5.72 -17.55 11.02
C ASP A 61 5.14 -18.42 9.88
N ASN A 62 4.01 -18.00 9.29
CA ASN A 62 3.44 -18.64 8.10
C ASN A 62 4.16 -18.26 6.80
N ALA A 63 5.02 -17.23 6.80
CA ALA A 63 5.60 -16.73 5.56
C ALA A 63 6.47 -17.77 4.85
N GLN A 64 7.15 -18.64 5.61
CA GLN A 64 7.92 -19.75 5.03
C GLN A 64 6.99 -20.74 4.33
N MET A 65 5.96 -21.24 5.01
CA MET A 65 4.97 -22.15 4.44
C MET A 65 4.33 -21.58 3.17
N PHE A 66 3.92 -20.31 3.21
CA PHE A 66 3.36 -19.63 2.04
C PHE A 66 4.38 -19.51 0.91
N ALA A 67 5.64 -19.24 1.23
CA ALA A 67 6.72 -19.17 0.24
C ALA A 67 7.03 -20.54 -0.37
N ASP A 68 6.91 -21.63 0.39
CA ASP A 68 7.13 -23.00 -0.09
C ASP A 68 6.03 -23.42 -1.07
N TRP A 69 4.76 -23.06 -0.78
CA TRP A 69 3.63 -23.32 -1.67
C TRP A 69 3.79 -22.71 -3.07
N TYR A 70 4.58 -21.65 -3.23
CA TYR A 70 4.90 -21.10 -4.54
C TYR A 70 5.53 -22.14 -5.50
N TYR A 71 6.32 -23.07 -4.97
CA TYR A 71 6.96 -24.13 -5.75
C TYR A 71 6.18 -25.44 -5.75
N GLU A 72 5.49 -25.73 -4.64
CA GLU A 72 4.75 -26.99 -4.45
C GLU A 72 3.38 -27.00 -5.13
N VAL A 73 2.68 -25.87 -5.15
CA VAL A 73 1.32 -25.77 -5.69
C VAL A 73 1.38 -25.43 -7.18
N ARG A 74 1.04 -26.40 -8.02
CA ARG A 74 1.03 -26.25 -9.48
C ARG A 74 -0.37 -25.88 -9.97
N LEU A 75 -0.50 -24.64 -10.41
CA LEU A 75 -1.73 -24.13 -11.02
C LEU A 75 -1.83 -24.58 -12.48
N SER A 76 -3.04 -24.97 -12.88
CA SER A 76 -3.44 -25.11 -14.27
C SER A 76 -3.49 -23.75 -14.97
N PRO A 77 -3.56 -23.72 -16.32
CA PRO A 77 -3.64 -22.46 -17.06
C PRO A 77 -4.82 -21.56 -16.66
N GLU A 78 -5.98 -22.14 -16.31
CA GLU A 78 -7.14 -21.37 -15.89
C GLU A 78 -6.95 -20.78 -14.48
N GLU A 79 -6.42 -21.56 -13.55
CA GLU A 79 -6.10 -21.09 -12.20
C GLU A 79 -5.03 -19.99 -12.21
N VAL A 80 -4.05 -20.07 -13.12
CA VAL A 80 -3.09 -18.97 -13.33
C VAL A 80 -3.79 -17.69 -13.74
N ARG A 81 -4.84 -17.75 -14.58
CA ARG A 81 -5.61 -16.54 -14.95
C ARG A 81 -6.35 -15.96 -13.76
N VAL A 82 -6.94 -16.80 -12.90
CA VAL A 82 -7.56 -16.36 -11.63
C VAL A 82 -6.54 -15.63 -10.78
N LEU A 83 -5.35 -16.22 -10.57
CA LEU A 83 -4.26 -15.58 -9.83
C LEU A 83 -3.86 -14.24 -10.44
N GLN A 84 -3.66 -14.18 -11.76
CA GLN A 84 -3.25 -12.94 -12.43
C GLN A 84 -4.31 -11.86 -12.27
N ARG A 85 -5.59 -12.19 -12.41
CA ARG A 85 -6.68 -11.22 -12.26
C ARG A 85 -6.82 -10.75 -10.82
N ALA A 86 -6.77 -11.65 -9.84
CA ALA A 86 -6.91 -11.33 -8.41
C ALA A 86 -5.76 -10.44 -7.89
N LEU A 87 -4.53 -10.65 -8.38
CA LEU A 87 -3.35 -9.97 -7.84
C LEU A 87 -2.95 -8.71 -8.61
N ARG A 88 -3.64 -8.38 -9.72
CA ARG A 88 -3.25 -7.29 -10.64
C ARG A 88 -3.25 -5.90 -9.99
N ASP A 89 -4.07 -5.69 -8.97
CA ASP A 89 -4.26 -4.39 -8.32
C ASP A 89 -3.60 -4.31 -6.94
N ILE A 90 -2.92 -5.38 -6.51
CA ILE A 90 -2.16 -5.39 -5.25
C ILE A 90 -0.75 -4.84 -5.55
N PRO A 91 -0.36 -3.69 -4.96
CA PRO A 91 0.99 -3.14 -5.15
C PRO A 91 2.03 -4.08 -4.55
N THR A 92 3.24 -4.04 -5.08
CA THR A 92 4.40 -4.75 -4.52
C THR A 92 5.16 -3.82 -3.57
N PRO A 93 4.98 -3.91 -2.23
CA PRO A 93 5.55 -2.94 -1.27
C PRO A 93 7.08 -2.89 -1.22
N CYS A 94 7.75 -3.87 -1.84
CA CYS A 94 9.20 -3.86 -1.88
C CYS A 94 9.77 -2.88 -2.90
N CYS A 95 9.06 -2.56 -3.98
CA CYS A 95 9.59 -1.67 -5.03
C CYS A 95 8.58 -0.66 -5.58
N ASP A 96 7.29 -0.77 -5.28
CA ASP A 96 6.23 0.18 -5.69
C ASP A 96 5.96 0.30 -7.19
N ASP A 97 6.89 -0.12 -8.05
CA ASP A 97 6.77 -0.02 -9.51
C ASP A 97 5.97 -1.15 -10.14
N THR A 98 5.65 -2.19 -9.36
CA THR A 98 4.97 -3.39 -9.86
C THR A 98 3.82 -3.79 -8.97
N ARG A 99 3.09 -4.78 -9.46
CA ARG A 99 2.00 -5.47 -8.80
C ARG A 99 2.49 -6.83 -8.32
N ILE A 100 1.83 -7.43 -7.34
CA ILE A 100 2.28 -8.73 -6.79
C ILE A 100 2.39 -9.80 -7.89
N THR A 101 1.66 -9.67 -9.01
CA THR A 101 1.82 -10.50 -10.21
C THR A 101 3.22 -10.50 -10.84
N ARG A 102 4.07 -9.48 -10.56
CA ARG A 102 5.46 -9.36 -11.06
C ARG A 102 6.42 -8.82 -10.00
N CYS A 103 7.63 -9.39 -9.90
CA CYS A 103 8.67 -8.90 -8.99
C CYS A 103 9.84 -8.30 -9.78
N CYS A 104 10.33 -7.11 -9.39
CA CYS A 104 11.51 -6.52 -10.04
C CYS A 104 12.76 -7.41 -9.97
N CYS A 105 12.89 -8.22 -8.91
CA CYS A 105 14.01 -9.15 -8.72
C CYS A 105 14.04 -10.29 -9.75
N GLU A 106 12.90 -10.59 -10.43
CA GLU A 106 12.82 -11.65 -11.45
C GLU A 106 13.75 -11.37 -12.63
N ARG A 107 14.07 -10.10 -12.89
CA ARG A 107 15.04 -9.69 -13.93
C ARG A 107 16.44 -10.26 -13.69
N SER A 108 16.78 -10.55 -12.44
CA SER A 108 18.06 -11.14 -12.03
C SER A 108 17.94 -12.62 -11.67
N GLY A 109 16.83 -13.27 -12.05
CA GLY A 109 16.56 -14.68 -11.72
C GLY A 109 16.22 -14.93 -10.25
N LEU A 110 15.85 -13.89 -9.50
CA LEU A 110 15.50 -13.96 -8.07
C LEU A 110 14.03 -13.61 -7.85
N ILE A 111 13.49 -13.94 -6.68
CA ILE A 111 12.19 -13.48 -6.22
C ILE A 111 12.29 -13.15 -4.73
N CYS A 112 11.73 -12.02 -4.30
CA CYS A 112 11.74 -11.69 -2.87
C CYS A 112 10.68 -12.50 -2.13
N ASN A 113 10.96 -12.83 -0.87
CA ASN A 113 10.11 -13.72 -0.08
C ASN A 113 8.73 -13.13 0.24
N LEU A 114 8.58 -11.80 0.18
CA LEU A 114 7.27 -11.13 0.24
C LEU A 114 6.39 -11.52 -0.96
N VAL A 115 6.90 -11.38 -2.19
CA VAL A 115 6.13 -11.74 -3.39
C VAL A 115 5.94 -13.25 -3.46
N ARG A 116 6.97 -14.02 -3.10
CA ARG A 116 6.92 -15.49 -3.09
C ARG A 116 5.83 -16.01 -2.14
N SER A 117 5.79 -15.51 -0.91
CA SER A 117 4.74 -15.89 0.06
C SER A 117 3.35 -15.45 -0.40
N ALA A 118 3.19 -14.23 -0.91
CA ALA A 118 1.90 -13.76 -1.43
C ALA A 118 1.37 -14.63 -2.57
N ARG A 119 2.21 -14.98 -3.55
CA ARG A 119 1.81 -15.83 -4.67
C ARG A 119 1.61 -17.29 -4.28
N GLY A 120 2.39 -17.82 -3.35
CA GLY A 120 2.20 -19.19 -2.88
C GLY A 120 0.93 -19.34 -2.04
N LEU A 121 0.58 -18.35 -1.21
CA LEU A 121 -0.75 -18.27 -0.57
C LEU A 121 -1.85 -18.26 -1.63
N ALA A 122 -1.77 -17.37 -2.62
CA ALA A 122 -2.75 -17.30 -3.70
C ALA A 122 -2.93 -18.65 -4.42
N ALA A 123 -1.82 -19.32 -4.76
CA ALA A 123 -1.87 -20.61 -5.45
C ALA A 123 -2.58 -21.68 -4.61
N TRP A 124 -2.27 -21.75 -3.31
CA TRP A 124 -2.93 -22.70 -2.40
C TRP A 124 -4.43 -22.40 -2.23
N LEU A 125 -4.81 -21.12 -2.11
CA LEU A 125 -6.22 -20.72 -1.99
C LEU A 125 -7.03 -21.14 -3.22
N ILE A 126 -6.48 -20.94 -4.41
CA ILE A 126 -7.14 -21.32 -5.66
C ILE A 126 -7.24 -22.85 -5.75
N GLN A 127 -6.11 -23.55 -5.69
CA GLN A 127 -6.07 -24.98 -6.01
C GLN A 127 -6.68 -25.86 -4.91
N ARG A 128 -6.43 -25.53 -3.64
CA ARG A 128 -6.77 -26.40 -2.50
C ARG A 128 -7.99 -25.94 -1.73
N LYS A 129 -8.34 -24.65 -1.80
CA LYS A 129 -9.51 -24.09 -1.11
C LYS A 129 -10.63 -23.67 -2.05
N GLY A 130 -10.40 -23.65 -3.37
CA GLY A 130 -11.43 -23.29 -4.34
C GLY A 130 -11.85 -21.83 -4.25
N PHE A 131 -10.98 -20.93 -3.76
CA PHE A 131 -11.29 -19.50 -3.70
C PHE A 131 -11.38 -18.93 -5.13
N ASP A 132 -12.31 -18.00 -5.31
CA ASP A 132 -12.47 -17.21 -6.53
C ASP A 132 -11.55 -15.97 -6.53
N GLU A 133 -11.68 -15.15 -7.57
CA GLU A 133 -10.84 -13.96 -7.76
C GLU A 133 -10.92 -12.99 -6.56
N GLU A 134 -12.13 -12.71 -6.08
CA GLU A 134 -12.37 -11.77 -4.98
C GLU A 134 -11.82 -12.31 -3.66
N GLY A 135 -12.07 -13.58 -3.36
CA GLY A 135 -11.55 -14.23 -2.16
C GLY A 135 -10.02 -14.25 -2.14
N VAL A 136 -9.37 -14.54 -3.27
CA VAL A 136 -7.91 -14.52 -3.39
C VAL A 136 -7.36 -13.12 -3.22
N GLU A 137 -7.97 -12.11 -3.86
CA GLU A 137 -7.54 -10.72 -3.73
C GLU A 137 -7.59 -10.28 -2.26
N ALA A 138 -8.72 -10.50 -1.60
CA ALA A 138 -8.93 -10.09 -0.21
C ALA A 138 -7.89 -10.74 0.73
N ALA A 139 -7.71 -12.06 0.63
CA ALA A 139 -6.78 -12.79 1.48
C ALA A 139 -5.32 -12.39 1.26
N VAL A 140 -4.90 -12.19 0.01
CA VAL A 140 -3.52 -11.80 -0.30
C VAL A 140 -3.27 -10.34 0.08
N ARG A 141 -4.25 -9.45 -0.10
CA ARG A 141 -4.16 -8.06 0.35
C ARG A 141 -4.02 -7.98 1.87
N GLU A 142 -4.79 -8.78 2.60
CA GLU A 142 -4.68 -8.91 4.06
C GLU A 142 -3.27 -9.38 4.46
N TRP A 143 -2.77 -10.46 3.86
CA TRP A 143 -1.41 -10.96 4.10
C TRP A 143 -0.34 -9.90 3.83
N VAL A 144 -0.39 -9.23 2.68
CA VAL A 144 0.65 -8.26 2.28
C VAL A 144 0.62 -7.01 3.16
N LYS A 145 -0.58 -6.56 3.58
CA LYS A 145 -0.74 -5.49 4.59
C LYS A 145 -0.11 -5.87 5.92
N PHE A 146 -0.39 -7.08 6.39
CA PHE A 146 0.19 -7.61 7.62
C PHE A 146 1.72 -7.80 7.52
N ALA A 147 2.22 -8.37 6.43
CA ALA A 147 3.63 -8.67 6.26
C ALA A 147 4.49 -7.40 6.12
N HIS A 148 3.93 -6.34 5.53
CA HIS A 148 4.66 -5.10 5.25
C HIS A 148 3.99 -3.85 5.87
N ARG A 149 3.55 -3.97 7.13
CA ARG A 149 2.75 -3.00 7.91
C ARG A 149 3.18 -1.54 7.73
N GLN A 150 4.46 -1.26 7.96
CA GLN A 150 5.00 0.11 7.94
C GLN A 150 4.80 0.82 6.59
N TYR A 151 4.83 0.07 5.50
CA TYR A 151 4.59 0.64 4.17
C TYR A 151 3.13 1.05 4.02
N PHE A 152 2.19 0.19 4.39
CA PHE A 152 0.77 0.50 4.26
C PHE A 152 0.32 1.60 5.22
N LEU A 153 0.94 1.70 6.40
CA LEU A 153 0.81 2.86 7.27
C LEU A 153 1.30 4.15 6.58
N ALA A 154 2.47 4.09 5.95
CA ALA A 154 3.01 5.24 5.22
C ALA A 154 2.10 5.67 4.06
N VAL A 155 1.55 4.71 3.31
CA VAL A 155 0.60 4.98 2.21
C VAL A 155 -0.67 5.62 2.78
N ALA A 156 -1.25 5.05 3.83
CA ALA A 156 -2.47 5.56 4.44
C ALA A 156 -2.33 6.96 5.05
N LEU A 157 -1.14 7.30 5.57
CA LEU A 157 -0.80 8.67 5.99
C LEU A 157 -0.76 9.62 4.80
N ALA A 158 -0.09 9.23 3.71
CA ALA A 158 0.05 10.04 2.52
C ALA A 158 -1.31 10.32 1.86
N GLU A 159 -2.19 9.32 1.80
CA GLU A 159 -3.57 9.44 1.28
C GLU A 159 -4.41 10.41 2.12
N ARG A 160 -4.13 10.54 3.42
CA ARG A 160 -4.77 11.53 4.32
C ARG A 160 -4.08 12.91 4.30
N GLY A 161 -3.14 13.13 3.40
CA GLY A 161 -2.41 14.40 3.26
C GLY A 161 -1.29 14.61 4.28
N ALA A 162 -1.00 13.63 5.12
CA ALA A 162 0.12 13.70 6.06
C ALA A 162 1.44 13.27 5.41
N LYS A 163 2.56 13.84 5.87
CA LYS A 163 3.91 13.43 5.41
C LYS A 163 4.38 12.22 6.25
N PRO A 164 4.55 11.02 5.67
CA PRO A 164 4.93 9.82 6.44
C PRO A 164 6.25 9.96 7.19
N SER A 165 7.19 10.77 6.67
CA SER A 165 8.48 11.02 7.30
C SER A 165 8.37 11.69 8.67
N ARG A 166 7.29 12.46 8.94
CA ARG A 166 7.04 13.03 10.28
C ARG A 166 6.79 11.94 11.34
N TYR A 167 6.40 10.75 10.90
CA TYR A 167 6.11 9.59 11.73
C TYR A 167 7.22 8.52 11.68
N GLY A 168 8.38 8.85 11.10
CA GLY A 168 9.47 7.88 10.90
C GLY A 168 9.16 6.81 9.84
N LEU A 169 8.12 7.01 9.03
CA LEU A 169 7.66 6.09 8.00
C LEU A 169 8.02 6.57 6.60
N THR A 170 7.98 5.66 5.64
CA THR A 170 8.26 5.97 4.23
C THR A 170 7.45 5.09 3.31
N THR A 171 6.93 5.69 2.24
CA THR A 171 6.32 4.98 1.11
C THR A 171 7.37 4.39 0.17
N ARG A 172 8.66 4.62 0.41
CA ARG A 172 9.73 4.07 -0.42
C ARG A 172 9.92 2.58 -0.07
N GLY A 173 9.65 1.71 -1.03
CA GLY A 173 9.76 0.27 -0.88
C GLY A 173 11.12 -0.22 -0.37
N ALA A 174 11.13 -1.40 0.25
CA ALA A 174 12.32 -1.98 0.88
C ALA A 174 13.52 -2.15 -0.08
N CYS A 175 13.30 -2.42 -1.37
CA CYS A 175 14.33 -2.56 -2.39
C CYS A 175 15.13 -1.28 -2.56
N TYR A 176 14.46 -0.13 -2.60
CA TYR A 176 15.12 1.15 -2.77
C TYR A 176 15.85 1.65 -1.52
N ARG A 177 15.74 0.91 -0.43
CA ARG A 177 16.40 1.20 0.85
C ARG A 177 17.42 0.11 1.22
N ASP A 178 17.73 -0.80 0.28
CA ASP A 178 18.62 -1.95 0.50
C ASP A 178 18.16 -2.88 1.63
N ARG A 179 16.85 -2.95 1.88
CA ARG A 179 16.24 -3.74 2.97
C ARG A 179 15.65 -5.07 2.52
N CYS A 180 15.81 -5.47 1.25
CA CYS A 180 15.29 -6.75 0.74
C CYS A 180 15.72 -7.97 1.58
N LYS A 181 16.96 -7.95 2.11
CA LYS A 181 17.54 -9.03 2.91
C LYS A 181 17.15 -8.99 4.39
N LEU A 182 16.48 -7.92 4.84
CA LEU A 182 16.05 -7.80 6.23
C LEU A 182 14.82 -8.69 6.51
N PRO A 183 14.60 -9.04 7.78
CA PRO A 183 13.42 -9.78 8.18
C PRO A 183 12.11 -9.02 7.90
N MET A 184 11.02 -9.75 7.64
CA MET A 184 9.71 -9.16 7.30
C MET A 184 9.16 -8.26 8.42
N ARG A 185 9.30 -8.68 9.69
CA ARG A 185 8.85 -7.89 10.87
C ARG A 185 9.55 -6.54 10.97
N GLN A 186 10.72 -6.40 10.35
CA GLN A 186 11.52 -5.17 10.34
C GLN A 186 11.30 -4.31 9.08
N GLY A 187 10.25 -4.60 8.30
CA GLY A 187 9.93 -3.88 7.06
C GLY A 187 10.87 -4.24 5.89
N GLY A 188 11.49 -5.42 5.95
CA GLY A 188 12.22 -6.04 4.84
C GLY A 188 11.32 -6.96 4.00
N CYS A 189 11.93 -7.65 3.03
CA CYS A 189 11.21 -8.60 2.17
C CYS A 189 11.39 -10.06 2.59
N GLY A 190 12.08 -10.30 3.71
CA GLY A 190 12.39 -11.64 4.20
C GLY A 190 13.51 -12.34 3.42
N GLY A 191 14.29 -11.62 2.60
CA GLY A 191 15.31 -12.19 1.73
C GLY A 191 14.80 -12.63 0.35
N MET A 192 15.71 -13.26 -0.40
CA MET A 192 15.47 -13.82 -1.74
C MET A 192 15.97 -15.27 -1.85
N GLY A 193 16.38 -15.86 -0.72
CA GLY A 193 16.80 -17.26 -0.66
C GLY A 193 15.67 -18.15 -0.17
N ASP A 194 15.94 -19.45 -0.08
CA ASP A 194 14.93 -20.46 0.26
C ASP A 194 14.33 -20.26 1.64
N ARG A 195 15.12 -19.77 2.59
CA ARG A 195 14.62 -19.41 3.93
C ARG A 195 14.09 -17.98 3.99
N VAL A 196 12.87 -17.85 4.49
CA VAL A 196 12.24 -16.58 4.79
C VAL A 196 12.72 -16.06 6.14
N ARG A 197 13.20 -14.82 6.15
CA ARG A 197 13.63 -14.11 7.37
C ARG A 197 12.44 -13.37 7.96
N ILE A 198 12.14 -13.63 9.22
CA ILE A 198 10.97 -13.11 9.94
C ILE A 198 11.33 -11.96 10.85
#